data_AF-K1U843-F1
#
_entry.id   AF-K1U843-F1
#
_cell.length_a   1.000
_cell.length_b   1.000
_cell.length_c   1.000
_cell.angle_alpha   90.00
_cell.angle_beta   90.00
_cell.angle_gamma   90.00
#
_symmetry.space_group_name_H-M   'P 1'
#
loop_
_entity.id
_entity.type
_entity.pdbx_description
1 polymer ?
#
loop_
_entity_poly.entity_id
_entity_poly.type
_entity_poly.pdbx_seq_one_letter_code
_entity_poly.pdbx_strand_id
1 'polypeptide(L)'
;MKQEKQLTSLPENAYRELKPGEEYTPVMPASSTPKEVTPYSVIMGVVMAVVFSAAAAFLGLRVGQVFEAAIPIAIIAVGMGT
;
A
#
# COMPACT_ATOMS: atom_id res chain seq x y z
N MET A 1 -30.55 -9.57 4.91
CA MET A 1 -29.88 -10.36 3.86
C MET A 1 -28.39 -10.33 4.19
N LYS A 2 -27.79 -11.49 4.46
CA LYS A 2 -26.39 -11.62 4.89
C LYS A 2 -25.50 -11.42 3.66
N GLN A 3 -24.86 -10.25 3.55
CA GLN A 3 -23.91 -9.99 2.47
C GLN A 3 -22.62 -10.77 2.78
N GLU A 4 -22.38 -11.80 1.97
CA GLU A 4 -21.20 -12.65 2.07
C GLU A 4 -19.94 -11.81 1.77
N LYS A 5 -18.94 -11.97 2.64
CA LYS A 5 -17.72 -11.18 2.70
C LYS A 5 -16.77 -11.57 1.56
N GLN A 6 -17.06 -11.13 0.34
CA GLN A 6 -16.08 -11.13 -0.76
C GLN A 6 -15.04 -10.04 -0.44
N LEU A 7 -13.90 -10.46 0.11
CA LEU A 7 -12.81 -9.61 0.61
C LEU A 7 -12.07 -8.80 -0.48
N THR A 8 -12.56 -8.81 -1.73
CA THR A 8 -11.82 -8.28 -2.89
C THR A 8 -12.62 -7.35 -3.79
N SER A 9 -13.90 -7.07 -3.50
CA SER A 9 -14.72 -6.20 -4.34
C SER A 9 -15.43 -5.12 -3.52
N LEU A 10 -15.56 -3.93 -4.12
CA LEU A 10 -16.33 -2.85 -3.51
C LEU A 10 -17.82 -3.21 -3.51
N PRO A 11 -18.65 -2.53 -2.69
CA PRO A 11 -20.10 -2.63 -2.77
C PRO A 11 -20.61 -2.38 -4.20
N GLU A 12 -21.68 -3.07 -4.64
CA GLU A 12 -22.20 -2.92 -6.02
C GLU A 12 -22.56 -1.47 -6.39
N ASN A 13 -23.04 -0.71 -5.41
CA ASN A 13 -23.37 0.71 -5.57
C ASN A 13 -22.13 1.62 -5.69
N ALA A 14 -20.91 1.08 -5.58
CA ALA A 14 -19.67 1.79 -5.88
C ALA A 14 -19.35 1.83 -7.38
N TYR A 15 -19.89 0.90 -8.17
CA TYR A 15 -19.58 0.75 -9.61
C TYR A 15 -20.62 1.43 -10.52
N ARG A 16 -21.68 1.99 -9.94
CA ARG A 16 -22.77 2.63 -10.67
C ARG A 16 -23.21 3.90 -9.95
N GLU A 17 -23.89 4.78 -10.68
CA GLU A 17 -24.53 5.94 -10.08
C GLU A 17 -25.57 5.50 -9.02
N LEU A 18 -25.65 6.28 -7.96
CA LEU A 18 -26.60 6.04 -6.87
C LEU A 18 -28.01 6.30 -7.37
N LYS A 19 -28.92 5.36 -7.08
CA LYS A 19 -30.35 5.59 -7.32
C LYS A 19 -30.85 6.68 -6.36
N PRO A 20 -31.93 7.40 -6.70
CA PRO A 20 -32.54 8.35 -5.79
C PRO A 20 -32.87 7.69 -4.43
N GLY A 21 -32.25 8.17 -3.35
CA GLY A 21 -32.40 7.64 -2.00
C GLY A 21 -31.42 6.51 -1.62
N GLU A 22 -30.49 6.14 -2.49
CA GLU A 22 -29.44 5.16 -2.19
C GLU A 22 -28.20 5.86 -1.64
N GLU A 23 -27.70 5.41 -0.48
CA GLU A 23 -26.53 5.98 0.18
C GLU A 23 -25.32 5.07 0.03
N TYR A 24 -24.19 5.64 -0.41
CA TYR A 24 -22.93 4.91 -0.50
C TYR A 24 -22.24 4.91 0.86
N THR A 25 -21.94 3.71 1.38
CA THR A 25 -21.10 3.57 2.57
C THR A 25 -19.66 3.26 2.14
N PRO A 26 -18.70 4.18 2.33
CA PRO A 26 -17.30 3.96 1.97
C PRO A 26 -16.69 2.81 2.77
N VAL A 27 -15.83 2.02 2.12
CA VAL A 27 -15.05 0.97 2.78
C VAL A 27 -14.09 1.51 3.85
N MET A 28 -13.73 2.79 3.76
CA MET A 28 -12.94 3.52 4.75
C MET A 28 -13.73 4.75 5.23
N PRO A 29 -14.35 4.69 6.43
CA PRO A 29 -15.12 5.81 6.98
C PRO A 29 -14.24 7.00 7.33
N ALA A 30 -14.71 8.23 7.11
CA ALA A 30 -13.98 9.45 7.47
C ALA A 30 -13.78 9.64 8.99
N SER A 31 -14.62 9.00 9.81
CA SER A 31 -14.46 8.96 11.27
C SER A 31 -13.40 7.96 11.74
N SER A 32 -12.94 7.07 10.85
CA SER A 32 -11.89 6.13 11.17
C SER A 32 -10.54 6.84 11.16
N THR A 33 -9.75 6.64 12.20
CA THR A 33 -8.38 7.13 12.32
C THR A 33 -7.42 5.94 12.34
N PRO A 34 -7.17 5.31 11.18
CA PRO A 34 -6.23 4.20 11.10
C PRO A 34 -4.83 4.68 11.48
N LYS A 35 -4.01 3.79 12.03
CA LYS A 35 -2.61 4.09 12.34
C LYS A 35 -1.81 4.17 11.05
N GLU A 36 -1.55 5.39 10.57
CA GLU A 36 -0.75 5.62 9.36
C GLU A 36 0.74 5.32 9.54
N VAL A 37 1.24 5.44 10.78
CA VAL A 37 2.63 5.15 11.14
C VAL A 37 2.65 4.12 12.26
N THR A 38 3.29 2.98 12.00
CA THR A 38 3.51 1.92 12.99
C THR A 38 5.00 1.67 13.17
N PRO A 39 5.45 1.20 14.34
CA PRO A 39 6.84 0.80 14.53
C PRO A 39 7.31 -0.22 13.48
N TYR A 40 6.43 -1.14 13.07
CA TYR A 40 6.69 -2.09 12.00
C TYR A 40 7.02 -1.38 10.68
N SER A 41 6.14 -0.49 10.21
CA SER A 41 6.33 0.26 8.95
C SER A 41 7.62 1.08 8.97
N VAL A 42 7.94 1.72 10.10
CA VAL A 42 9.16 2.54 10.25
C VAL A 42 10.42 1.67 10.22
N ILE A 43 10.46 0.60 11.02
CA ILE A 43 11.62 -0.29 11.09
C ILE A 43 11.86 -0.94 9.74
N MET A 44 10.80 -1.47 9.11
CA MET A 44 10.88 -2.10 7.81
C MET A 44 11.37 -1.13 6.73
N GLY A 45 10.84 0.10 6.71
CA GLY A 45 11.27 1.14 5.77
C GLY A 45 12.73 1.53 5.96
N VAL A 46 13.21 1.68 7.20
CA VAL A 46 14.61 2.01 7.49
C VAL A 46 15.55 0.89 7.05
N VAL A 47 15.22 -0.37 7.35
CA VAL A 47 16.02 -1.52 6.94
C VAL A 47 16.14 -1.57 5.42
N MET A 48 15.02 -1.43 4.71
CA MET A 48 14.99 -1.42 3.25
C MET A 48 15.78 -0.26 2.66
N ALA A 49 15.62 0.95 3.22
CA ALA A 49 16.35 2.13 2.77
C ALA A 49 17.87 1.93 2.87
N VAL A 50 18.37 1.36 3.97
CA VAL A 50 19.81 1.10 4.17
C VAL A 50 20.32 0.09 3.14
N VAL A 51 19.64 -1.05 3.00
CA VAL A 51 20.07 -2.14 2.11
C VAL A 51 20.08 -1.67 0.65
N PHE A 52 18.98 -1.07 0.19
CA PHE A 52 18.86 -0.64 -1.19
C PHE A 52 19.75 0.56 -1.52
N SER A 53 19.96 1.48 -0.58
CA SER A 53 20.91 2.59 -0.80
C SER A 53 22.33 2.08 -0.95
N ALA A 54 22.75 1.12 -0.10
CA ALA A 54 24.05 0.48 -0.23
C ALA A 54 24.19 -0.29 -1.56
N ALA A 55 23.16 -1.04 -1.96
CA ALA A 55 23.14 -1.75 -3.24
C ALA A 55 23.19 -0.79 -4.44
N ALA A 56 22.40 0.28 -4.42
CA ALA A 56 22.38 1.29 -5.47
C ALA A 56 23.73 2.00 -5.61
N ALA A 57 24.35 2.40 -4.49
CA ALA A 57 25.68 3.00 -4.50
C ALA A 57 26.74 2.01 -5.03
N PHE A 58 26.71 0.75 -4.57
CA PHE A 58 27.65 -0.26 -5.03
C PHE A 58 27.52 -0.57 -6.52
N LEU A 59 26.30 -0.76 -7.03
CA LEU A 59 26.06 -0.99 -8.46
C LEU A 59 26.39 0.23 -9.30
N GLY A 60 26.07 1.43 -8.79
CA GLY A 60 26.46 2.69 -9.43
C GLY A 60 27.98 2.82 -9.58
N LEU A 61 28.74 2.48 -8.52
CA LEU A 61 30.20 2.55 -8.54
C LEU A 61 30.86 1.42 -9.34
N ARG A 62 30.30 0.20 -9.31
CA ARG A 62 30.93 -0.99 -9.91
C ARG A 62 30.51 -1.25 -11.35
N VAL A 63 29.24 -1.00 -11.68
CA VAL A 63 28.63 -1.30 -12.98
C VAL A 63 28.29 0.00 -13.74
N GLY A 64 28.39 1.17 -13.09
CA GLY A 64 28.07 2.46 -13.71
C GLY A 64 26.57 2.71 -13.87
N GLN A 65 25.72 1.80 -13.39
CA GLN A 65 24.26 1.91 -13.50
C GLN A 65 23.63 1.88 -12.12
N VAL A 66 22.83 2.91 -11.85
CA VAL A 66 21.96 3.00 -10.67
C VAL A 66 20.54 2.60 -11.07
N PHE A 67 19.81 2.00 -10.14
CA PHE A 67 18.40 1.67 -10.31
C PHE A 67 17.57 2.43 -9.28
N GLU A 68 16.29 2.62 -9.57
CA GLU A 68 15.38 3.28 -8.65
C GLU A 68 15.04 2.33 -7.50
N ALA A 69 15.61 2.59 -6.32
CA ALA A 69 15.40 1.79 -5.11
C ALA A 69 13.95 1.85 -4.59
N ALA A 70 13.24 2.95 -4.82
CA ALA A 70 11.89 3.16 -4.30
C ALA A 70 10.87 2.16 -4.87
N ILE A 71 10.93 1.87 -6.17
CA ILE A 71 10.02 0.92 -6.86
C ILE A 71 10.07 -0.48 -6.23
N PRO A 72 11.23 -1.18 -6.13
CA PRO A 72 11.29 -2.51 -5.56
C PRO A 72 10.94 -2.51 -4.06
N ILE A 73 11.32 -1.47 -3.31
CA ILE A 73 10.92 -1.34 -1.90
C ILE A 73 9.39 -1.30 -1.78
N ALA A 74 8.71 -0.52 -2.61
CA ALA A 74 7.25 -0.41 -2.60
C ALA A 74 6.57 -1.75 -2.94
N ILE A 75 7.07 -2.48 -3.95
CA ILE A 75 6.53 -3.80 -4.34
C ILE A 75 6.65 -4.79 -3.17
N ILE A 76 7.82 -4.86 -2.53
CA ILE A 76 8.06 -5.75 -1.39
C ILE A 76 7.19 -5.35 -0.20
N ALA A 77 7.09 -4.06 0.09
CA ALA A 77 6.29 -3.55 1.21
C ALA A 77 4.80 -3.89 1.06
N VAL A 78 4.24 -3.76 -0.15
CA VAL A 78 2.84 -4.16 -0.43
C VAL A 78 2.67 -5.67 -0.29
N GLY A 79 3.61 -6.48 -0.83
CA GLY A 79 3.53 -7.94 -0.74
C GLY A 79 3.71 -8.49 0.68
N MET A 80 4.45 -7.78 1.54
CA MET A 80 4.65 -8.12 2.95
C MET A 80 3.63 -7.44 3.88
N GLY A 81 2.76 -6.59 3.36
CA GLY A 81 1.69 -5.96 4.11
C GLY A 81 0.59 -6.97 4.44
N THR A 82 0.61 -7.48 5.67
CA THR A 82 -0.47 -8.27 6.26
C THR A 82 -1.51 -7.39 6.91
#